data_AF-A0A3B1CC41-F1
#
_entry.id   AF-A0A3B1CC41-F1
#
_cell.length_a   1.000
_cell.length_b   1.000
_cell.length_c   1.000
_cell.angle_alpha   90.00
_cell.angle_beta   90.00
_cell.angle_gamma   90.00
#
_symmetry.space_group_name_H-M   'P 1'
#
loop_
_entity.id
_entity.type
_entity.pdbx_description
1 polymer ?
#
loop_
_entity_poly.entity_id
_entity_poly.type
_entity_poly.pdbx_seq_one_letter_code
_entity_poly.pdbx_strand_id
1 'polypeptide(L)' 'MYTESEYDIIVVGGGHAGCEAALACARMGLSTCLFAMN' A
#
# COMPACT_ATOMS: atom_id res chain seq x y z
N MET A 1 -16.95 -6.71 -14.60
CA MET A 1 -16.86 -5.25 -14.36
C MET A 1 -15.63 -5.03 -13.50
N TYR A 2 -14.62 -4.32 -14.01
CA TYR A 2 -13.44 -3.99 -13.21
C TYR A 2 -13.71 -2.69 -12.46
N THR A 3 -13.38 -2.66 -11.18
CA THR A 3 -13.39 -1.44 -10.37
C THR A 3 -12.00 -0.85 -10.44
N GLU A 4 -11.87 0.36 -10.99
CA GLU A 4 -10.63 1.12 -10.89
C GLU A 4 -10.56 1.75 -9.50
N SER A 5 -9.48 1.47 -8.79
CA SER A 5 -9.19 2.10 -7.50
C SER A 5 -7.94 2.94 -7.68
N GLU A 6 -8.05 4.24 -7.43
CA GLU A 6 -6.91 5.16 -7.48
C GLU A 6 -6.16 5.14 -6.14
N TYR A 7 -4.87 4.85 -6.22
CA TYR A 7 -3.95 4.88 -5.08
C TYR A 7 -2.77 5.79 -5.44
N ASP A 8 -2.34 6.60 -4.48
CA ASP A 8 -1.14 7.42 -4.61
C ASP A 8 0.11 6.54 -4.52
N ILE A 9 0.06 5.50 -3.66
CA ILE A 9 1.18 4.60 -3.38
C ILE A 9 0.70 3.15 -3.38
N ILE A 10 1.48 2.28 -4.04
CA ILE A 10 1.31 0.83 -3.98
C ILE A 10 2.60 0.21 -3.45
N VAL A 11 2.51 -0.48 -2.32
CA VAL A 11 3.61 -1.24 -1.71
C VAL A 11 3.42 -2.73 -2.03
N VAL A 12 4.46 -3.35 -2.58
CA VAL A 12 4.45 -4.78 -2.92
C VAL A 12 5.43 -5.53 -2.01
N GLY A 13 4.91 -6.43 -1.19
CA GLY A 13 5.61 -7.21 -0.18
C GLY A 13 5.25 -6.78 1.25
N GLY A 14 4.74 -7.71 2.07
CA GLY A 14 4.29 -7.48 3.45
C GLY A 14 5.32 -7.80 4.55
N GLY A 15 6.62 -7.75 4.23
CA GLY A 15 7.68 -7.91 5.23
C GLY A 15 7.80 -6.68 6.14
N HIS A 16 8.70 -6.72 7.13
CA HIS A 16 8.93 -5.62 8.09
C HIS A 16 9.02 -4.25 7.41
N ALA A 17 9.88 -4.12 6.39
CA ALA A 17 10.05 -2.88 5.64
C ALA A 17 8.80 -2.48 4.84
N GLY A 18 8.07 -3.44 4.27
CA GLY A 18 6.87 -3.18 3.48
C GLY A 18 5.71 -2.66 4.33
N CYS A 19 5.50 -3.24 5.50
CA CYS A 19 4.51 -2.77 6.47
C CYS A 19 4.86 -1.37 7.00
N GLU A 20 6.13 -1.10 7.33
CA GLU A 20 6.55 0.24 7.76
C GLU A 20 6.40 1.29 6.66
N ALA A 21 6.75 0.97 5.42
CA ALA A 21 6.57 1.86 4.28
C ALA A 21 5.09 2.18 4.03
N ALA A 22 4.22 1.17 4.02
CA ALA A 22 2.79 1.36 3.84
C ALA A 22 2.17 2.21 4.97
N LEU A 23 2.57 1.95 6.22
CA LEU A 23 2.10 2.73 7.37
C LEU A 23 2.58 4.18 7.33
N ALA A 24 3.83 4.41 6.93
CA ALA A 24 4.38 5.77 6.80
C ALA A 24 3.61 6.57 5.73
N CYS A 25 3.38 6.01 4.55
CA CYS A 25 2.61 6.65 3.48
C CYS A 25 1.16 6.93 3.90
N ALA A 26 0.48 5.96 4.53
CA ALA A 26 -0.87 6.15 5.04
C ALA A 26 -0.94 7.26 6.10
N ARG A 27 0.06 7.37 6.98
CA ARG A 27 0.16 8.44 7.99
C ARG A 27 0.41 9.83 7.40
N MET A 28 0.98 9.89 6.20
CA MET A 28 1.10 11.13 5.43
C MET A 28 -0.21 11.53 4.73
N GLY A 29 -1.29 10.73 4.88
CA GLY A 29 -2.59 10.99 4.28
C GLY A 29 -2.72 10.51 2.83
N LEU A 30 -1.77 9.71 2.35
CA LEU A 30 -1.78 9.16 0.98
C LEU A 30 -2.65 7.92 0.90
N SER A 31 -3.45 7.82 -0.16
CA SER A 31 -4.18 6.59 -0.50
C SER A 31 -3.17 5.49 -0.82
N THR A 32 -3.02 4.54 0.10
CA THR A 32 -1.94 3.55 0.07
C THR A 32 -2.51 2.14 0.03
N CYS A 33 -2.04 1.33 -0.94
CA CYS A 33 -2.36 -0.09 -1.05
C CYS A 33 -1.14 -0.94 -0.69
N LEU A 34 -1.30 -1.95 0.17
CA LEU A 34 -0.26 -2.96 0.46
C LEU A 34 -0.70 -4.31 -0.12
N PHE A 35 0.07 -4.81 -1.08
CA PHE A 35 -0.08 -6.16 -1.60
C PHE A 35 0.98 -7.07 -1.01
N ALA A 36 0.56 -8.16 -0.35
CA ALA A 36 1.44 -9.23 0.10
C ALA A 36 1.07 -10.52 -0.64
N MET A 37 2.10 -11.29 -1.01
CA MET A 37 1.94 -12.61 -1.60
C MET A 37 2.06 -13.67 -0.50
N ASN A 38 1.26 -14.74 -0.59
CA ASN A 38 1.44 -15.96 0.19
C ASN A 38 2.17 -17.01 -0.64
#